data_AF-A0A9E3MIU1-F1
#
_entry.id   AF-A0A9E3MIU1-F1
#
_cell.length_a   1.000
_cell.length_b   1.000
_cell.length_c   1.000
_cell.angle_alpha   90.00
_cell.angle_beta   90.00
_cell.angle_gamma   90.00
#
_symmetry.space_group_name_H-M   'P 1'
#
loop_
_entity.id
_entity.type
_entity.pdbx_description
1 polymer ?
#
loop_
_entity_poly.entity_id
_entity_poly.type
_entity_poly.pdbx_seq_one_letter_code
_entity_poly.pdbx_strand_id
1 'polypeptide(L)'
;MKFLKYTLAAVLGAAVASLATCQFVSRLAEATTAPAAAPRRSTPRVPDTVKAELVRVSQENAELKAQLDAARASLVEHAATLKQTKEQLDELRRPMTADILSSTLRAELKSGEVVVTGGYKLADGRRLYAFAKPVVQQNNGRDEVMIEGRYLTLTDEAGKSVGLDTLATNAANTLQHGEVWVPEEEQSVVNQLRTTPGTEFLGYPRITVLPGSSGTIEIGDIQLKVTPTLSATHALSLELRLEQPLQDPPAPVAKP
;
A
#
# COMPACT_ATOMS: atom_id res chain seq x y z
N MET A 1 -18.25 1.89 -33.71
CA MET A 1 -16.82 1.68 -33.36
C MET A 1 -16.82 1.32 -31.87
N LYS A 2 -16.93 0.07 -31.41
CA LYS A 2 -16.13 -1.17 -31.59
C LYS A 2 -14.64 -0.95 -31.29
N PHE A 3 -14.08 -1.82 -30.43
CA PHE A 3 -12.80 -1.77 -29.69
C PHE A 3 -12.95 -1.00 -28.35
N LEU A 4 -12.74 -1.56 -27.15
CA LEU A 4 -11.81 -2.60 -26.72
C LEU A 4 -12.40 -3.36 -25.51
N LYS A 5 -12.64 -4.67 -25.67
CA LYS A 5 -12.68 -5.67 -24.60
C LYS A 5 -11.26 -6.26 -24.47
N TYR A 6 -10.97 -7.05 -23.43
CA TYR A 6 -9.66 -7.61 -23.02
C TYR A 6 -8.89 -6.63 -22.10
N THR A 7 -8.52 -6.94 -20.87
CA THR A 7 -7.94 -8.19 -20.33
C THR A 7 -8.26 -8.35 -18.84
N LEU A 8 -9.10 -9.33 -18.51
CA LEU A 8 -9.33 -9.85 -17.16
C LEU A 8 -9.02 -11.35 -17.20
N ALA A 9 -7.75 -11.72 -17.09
CA ALA A 9 -7.32 -13.13 -17.01
C ALA A 9 -5.82 -13.23 -16.67
N ALA A 10 -5.44 -13.13 -15.39
CA ALA A 10 -4.10 -13.52 -14.95
C ALA A 10 -3.94 -13.72 -13.43
N VAL A 11 -4.91 -14.30 -12.70
CA VAL A 11 -4.65 -14.77 -11.31
C VAL A 11 -5.47 -16.03 -11.02
N LEU A 12 -5.14 -17.14 -11.67
CA LEU A 12 -5.67 -18.48 -11.32
C LEU A 12 -4.75 -19.52 -11.98
N GLY A 13 -3.57 -19.73 -11.40
CA GLY A 13 -2.55 -20.57 -12.02
C GLY A 13 -1.46 -21.09 -11.10
N ALA A 14 -1.76 -21.35 -9.82
CA ALA A 14 -0.77 -21.94 -8.90
C ALA A 14 -1.34 -22.89 -7.83
N ALA A 15 -2.58 -23.40 -7.98
CA ALA A 15 -3.23 -24.20 -6.93
C ALA A 15 -3.78 -25.57 -7.37
N VAL A 16 -3.36 -26.12 -8.53
CA VAL A 16 -3.88 -27.43 -9.01
C VAL A 16 -2.76 -28.46 -9.30
N ALA A 17 -1.51 -28.18 -8.95
CA ALA A 17 -0.40 -29.13 -9.15
C ALA A 17 -0.13 -30.07 -7.95
N SER A 18 -1.02 -30.12 -6.93
CA SER A 18 -0.78 -30.89 -5.69
C SER A 18 -1.74 -32.07 -5.45
N LEU A 19 -2.58 -32.43 -6.43
CA LEU A 19 -3.56 -33.52 -6.27
C LEU A 19 -3.37 -34.70 -7.25
N ALA A 20 -2.44 -34.62 -8.20
CA ALA A 20 -2.21 -35.68 -9.19
C ALA A 20 -1.07 -36.68 -8.83
N THR A 21 -0.26 -36.40 -7.81
CA THR A 21 0.88 -37.27 -7.42
C THR A 21 0.54 -38.32 -6.34
N CYS A 22 -0.65 -38.27 -5.72
CA CYS A 22 -1.04 -39.25 -4.70
C CYS A 22 -1.79 -40.50 -5.22
N GLN A 23 -2.12 -40.60 -6.52
CA GLN A 23 -2.86 -41.76 -7.05
C GLN A 23 -2.01 -42.80 -7.79
N PHE A 24 -0.70 -42.60 -7.95
CA PHE A 24 0.13 -43.56 -8.69
C PHE A 24 0.85 -44.61 -7.82
N VAL A 25 0.79 -44.51 -6.49
CA VAL A 25 1.48 -45.46 -5.60
C VAL A 25 0.59 -46.66 -5.22
N SER A 26 -0.72 -46.61 -5.45
CA SER A 26 -1.66 -47.64 -4.98
C SER A 26 -1.90 -48.82 -5.94
N ARG A 27 -1.15 -48.93 -7.06
CA ARG A 27 -1.38 -49.98 -8.09
C ARG A 27 -0.21 -50.92 -8.37
N LEU A 28 0.83 -50.95 -7.53
CA LEU A 28 1.91 -51.94 -7.62
C LEU A 28 1.87 -52.99 -6.49
N ALA A 29 0.74 -53.13 -5.78
CA ALA A 29 0.61 -54.04 -4.64
C ALA A 29 -0.01 -55.42 -4.97
N GLU A 30 -0.29 -55.74 -6.23
CA GLU A 30 -0.87 -57.04 -6.62
C GLU A 30 -0.07 -57.72 -7.74
N ALA A 31 1.07 -58.30 -7.36
CA ALA A 31 1.62 -59.52 -7.97
C ALA A 31 2.97 -59.83 -7.31
N THR A 32 2.96 -60.44 -6.13
CA THR A 32 4.16 -61.14 -5.65
C THR A 32 3.81 -62.57 -5.30
N THR A 33 4.26 -63.44 -6.18
CA THR A 33 4.31 -64.89 -6.13
C THR A 33 4.87 -65.39 -4.79
N ALA A 34 4.32 -66.49 -4.30
CA ALA A 34 4.70 -67.16 -3.06
C ALA A 34 6.24 -67.33 -2.92
N PRO A 35 6.83 -67.01 -1.77
CA PRO A 35 8.26 -67.20 -1.55
C PRO A 35 8.55 -68.70 -1.33
N ALA A 36 9.35 -69.27 -2.23
CA ALA A 36 10.06 -70.51 -1.98
C ALA A 36 10.90 -70.37 -0.70
N ALA A 37 10.86 -71.39 0.16
CA ALA A 37 11.56 -71.43 1.44
C ALA A 37 13.08 -71.26 1.24
N ALA A 38 13.54 -70.02 1.37
CA ALA A 38 14.95 -69.69 1.41
C ALA A 38 15.57 -70.15 2.74
N PRO A 39 16.81 -70.67 2.73
CA PRO A 39 17.49 -71.13 3.93
C PRO A 39 17.62 -69.98 4.94
N ARG A 40 17.31 -70.28 6.20
CA ARG A 40 17.49 -69.38 7.35
C ARG A 40 18.95 -68.97 7.46
N ARG A 41 19.35 -67.89 6.78
CA ARG A 41 20.62 -67.21 7.01
C ARG A 41 20.54 -66.61 8.41
N SER A 42 21.41 -67.06 9.30
CA SER A 42 21.68 -66.43 10.58
C SER A 42 21.94 -64.94 10.33
N THR A 43 21.09 -64.08 10.88
CA THR A 43 21.32 -62.65 10.83
C THR A 43 22.66 -62.36 11.54
N PRO A 44 23.63 -61.73 10.85
CA PRO A 44 24.89 -61.37 11.50
C PRO A 44 24.57 -60.44 12.67
N ARG A 45 25.05 -60.82 13.86
CA ARG A 45 24.88 -60.03 15.09
C ARG A 45 25.65 -58.73 14.93
N VAL A 46 24.94 -57.65 14.61
CA VAL A 46 25.50 -56.30 14.55
C VAL A 46 26.12 -55.98 15.92
N PRO A 47 27.40 -55.60 15.98
CA PRO A 47 28.06 -55.23 17.23
C PRO A 47 27.28 -54.10 17.92
N ASP A 48 27.14 -54.18 19.25
CA ASP A 48 26.37 -53.17 20.01
C ASP A 48 26.99 -51.76 19.91
N THR A 49 28.28 -51.66 19.57
CA THR A 49 28.97 -50.41 19.25
C THR A 49 28.37 -49.69 18.02
N VAL A 50 28.04 -50.44 16.96
CA VAL A 50 27.45 -49.90 15.73
C VAL A 50 26.04 -49.37 15.98
N LYS A 51 25.28 -50.02 16.88
CA LYS A 51 23.93 -49.55 17.26
C LYS A 51 24.00 -48.24 18.04
N ALA A 52 24.94 -48.12 18.98
CA ALA A 52 25.14 -46.88 19.73
C ALA A 52 25.55 -45.71 18.82
N GLU A 53 26.42 -45.98 17.85
CA GLU A 53 26.84 -44.97 16.86
C GLU A 53 25.70 -44.55 15.94
N LEU A 54 24.85 -45.49 15.50
CA LEU A 54 23.67 -45.18 14.71
C LEU A 54 22.69 -44.27 15.45
N VAL A 55 22.47 -44.51 16.75
CA VAL A 55 21.63 -43.65 17.59
C VAL A 55 22.23 -42.25 17.67
N ARG A 56 23.54 -42.13 17.92
CA ARG A 56 24.23 -40.83 17.97
C ARG A 56 24.08 -40.06 16.65
N VAL A 57 24.38 -40.70 15.53
CA VAL A 57 24.29 -40.08 14.20
C VAL A 57 22.83 -39.71 13.86
N SER A 58 21.85 -40.50 14.31
CA SER A 58 20.44 -40.15 14.12
C SER A 58 20.02 -38.91 14.93
N GLN A 59 20.56 -38.74 16.14
CA GLN A 59 20.33 -37.57 16.98
C GLN A 59 20.99 -36.33 16.38
N GLU A 60 22.26 -36.43 15.97
CA GLU A 60 22.98 -35.34 15.29
C GLU A 60 22.27 -34.91 14.01
N ASN A 61 21.78 -35.85 13.20
CA ASN A 61 21.01 -35.51 11.99
C ASN A 61 19.68 -34.84 12.30
N ALA A 62 18.99 -35.25 13.37
CA ALA A 62 17.76 -34.60 13.80
C ALA A 62 18.01 -33.17 14.28
N GLU A 63 19.08 -32.95 15.04
CA GLU A 63 19.48 -31.63 15.51
C GLU A 63 19.90 -30.72 14.36
N LEU A 64 20.78 -31.18 13.47
CA LEU A 64 21.20 -30.42 12.29
C LEU A 64 20.01 -30.07 11.39
N LYS A 65 19.05 -30.99 11.24
CA LYS A 65 17.82 -30.72 10.49
C LYS A 65 16.98 -29.64 11.15
N ALA A 66 16.80 -29.68 12.48
CA ALA A 66 16.09 -28.66 13.22
C ALA A 66 16.77 -27.29 13.14
N GLN A 67 18.10 -27.26 13.22
CA GLN A 67 18.89 -26.03 13.04
C GLN A 67 18.74 -25.46 11.63
N LEU A 68 18.73 -26.32 10.60
CA LEU A 68 18.57 -25.92 9.21
C LEU A 68 17.16 -25.35 8.95
N ASP A 69 16.13 -25.98 9.49
CA ASP A 69 14.75 -25.50 9.38
C ASP A 69 14.56 -24.16 10.11
N ALA A 70 15.15 -23.99 11.29
CA ALA A 70 15.16 -22.71 12.02
C ALA A 70 15.90 -21.61 11.26
N ALA A 71 17.07 -21.91 10.70
CA ALA A 71 17.85 -20.96 9.89
C ALA A 71 17.09 -20.54 8.63
N ARG A 72 16.37 -21.47 7.97
CA ARG A 72 15.51 -21.15 6.83
C ARG A 72 14.35 -20.25 7.22
N ALA A 73 13.68 -20.50 8.35
CA ALA A 73 12.60 -19.65 8.83
C ALA A 73 13.09 -18.22 9.09
N SER A 74 14.24 -18.08 9.77
CA SER A 74 14.88 -16.77 10.01
C SER A 74 15.25 -16.04 8.71
N LEU A 75 15.78 -16.75 7.69
CA LEU A 75 16.08 -16.14 6.39
C LEU A 75 14.82 -15.61 5.69
N VAL A 76 13.69 -16.31 5.80
CA VAL A 76 12.41 -15.85 5.23
C VAL A 76 11.93 -14.58 5.93
N GLU A 77 12.00 -14.53 7.25
CA GLU A 77 11.64 -13.33 8.03
C GLU A 77 12.54 -12.14 7.66
N HIS A 78 13.87 -12.33 7.65
CA HIS A 78 14.81 -11.27 7.28
C HIS A 78 14.62 -10.78 5.84
N ALA A 79 14.31 -11.67 4.89
CA ALA A 79 14.01 -11.28 3.52
C ALA A 79 12.74 -10.42 3.44
N ALA A 80 11.70 -10.77 4.21
CA ALA A 80 10.47 -9.97 4.28
C ALA A 80 10.73 -8.59 4.90
N THR A 81 11.47 -8.52 6.02
CA THR A 81 11.85 -7.25 6.64
C THR A 81 12.69 -6.38 5.70
N LEU A 82 13.72 -6.95 5.05
CA LEU A 82 14.57 -6.21 4.11
C LEU A 82 13.77 -5.65 2.93
N LYS A 83 12.80 -6.41 2.41
CA LYS A 83 11.91 -5.93 1.36
C LYS A 83 11.08 -4.74 1.84
N GLN A 84 10.44 -4.85 3.01
CA GLN A 84 9.64 -3.78 3.60
C GLN A 84 10.48 -2.52 3.87
N THR A 85 11.69 -2.66 4.42
CA THR A 85 12.57 -1.52 4.71
C THR A 85 13.06 -0.85 3.42
N LYS A 86 13.33 -1.62 2.35
CA LYS A 86 13.68 -1.04 1.04
C LYS A 86 12.51 -0.24 0.46
N GLU A 87 11.30 -0.78 0.49
CA GLU A 87 10.10 -0.07 0.03
C GLU A 87 9.87 1.23 0.81
N GLN A 88 10.05 1.21 2.14
CA GLN A 88 9.99 2.41 2.98
C GLN A 88 11.09 3.43 2.62
N LEU A 89 12.32 2.97 2.37
CA LEU A 89 13.42 3.86 2.03
C LEU A 89 13.25 4.49 0.63
N ASP A 90 12.76 3.72 -0.33
CA ASP A 90 12.46 4.22 -1.68
C ASP A 90 11.32 5.24 -1.64
N GLU A 91 10.30 5.04 -0.80
CA GLU A 91 9.24 6.01 -0.58
C GLU A 91 9.76 7.33 0.04
N LEU A 92 10.71 7.24 0.98
CA LEU A 92 11.35 8.42 1.58
C LEU A 92 12.31 9.14 0.60
N ARG A 93 12.94 8.39 -0.31
CA ARG A 93 13.86 8.95 -1.32
C ARG A 93 13.15 9.56 -2.51
N ARG A 94 11.95 9.06 -2.86
CA ARG A 94 11.15 9.54 -4.01
C ARG A 94 11.07 11.08 -4.10
N PRO A 95 10.73 11.84 -3.03
CA PRO A 95 10.66 13.31 -3.11
C PRO A 95 12.04 13.99 -3.21
N MET A 96 13.14 13.29 -2.90
CA MET A 96 14.50 13.82 -3.04
C MET A 96 15.09 13.58 -4.44
N THR A 97 14.64 12.51 -5.12
CA THR A 97 15.18 12.10 -6.43
C THR A 97 14.32 12.53 -7.60
N ALA A 98 13.03 12.79 -7.37
CA ALA A 98 12.10 13.21 -8.40
C ALA A 98 11.67 14.67 -8.11
N ASP A 99 11.64 15.49 -9.16
CA ASP A 99 11.02 16.82 -9.10
C ASP A 99 9.51 16.64 -8.94
N ILE A 100 9.08 16.47 -7.69
CA ILE A 100 7.68 16.29 -7.29
C ILE A 100 7.33 17.44 -6.36
N LEU A 101 6.19 18.06 -6.61
CA LEU A 101 5.54 18.96 -5.69
C LEU A 101 4.87 18.12 -4.60
N SER A 102 5.34 18.20 -3.35
CA SER A 102 4.77 17.43 -2.26
C SER A 102 4.43 18.26 -1.02
N SER A 103 3.26 17.96 -0.44
CA SER A 103 2.81 18.47 0.84
C SER A 103 2.39 17.31 1.72
N THR A 104 3.08 17.16 2.85
CA THR A 104 2.72 16.19 3.89
C THR A 104 2.06 16.94 5.04
N LEU A 105 0.99 16.39 5.59
CA LEU A 105 0.32 16.93 6.77
C LEU A 105 -0.05 15.79 7.72
N ARG A 106 0.13 16.03 9.01
CA ARG A 106 -0.43 15.20 10.08
C ARG A 106 -1.37 16.07 10.90
N ALA A 107 -2.61 15.64 11.03
CA ALA A 107 -3.63 16.36 11.77
C ALA A 107 -4.41 15.41 12.69
N GLU A 108 -4.80 15.91 13.86
CA GLU A 108 -5.81 15.29 14.70
C GLU A 108 -7.16 15.91 14.35
N LEU A 109 -8.15 15.06 14.08
CA LEU A 109 -9.44 15.43 13.52
C LEU A 109 -10.56 14.75 14.28
N LYS A 110 -11.73 15.38 14.30
CA LYS A 110 -12.99 14.70 14.56
C LYS A 110 -13.55 14.12 13.27
N SER A 111 -14.37 13.07 13.40
CA SER A 111 -15.09 12.51 12.24
C SER A 111 -15.91 13.60 11.56
N GLY A 112 -15.69 13.81 10.26
CA GLY A 112 -16.34 14.83 9.45
C GLY A 112 -15.63 16.17 9.36
N GLU A 113 -14.64 16.48 10.20
CA GLU A 113 -13.76 17.64 9.98
C GLU A 113 -12.97 17.45 8.67
N VAL A 114 -12.52 18.57 8.09
CA VAL A 114 -11.87 18.57 6.77
C VAL A 114 -10.45 19.08 6.90
N VAL A 115 -9.51 18.33 6.33
CA VAL A 115 -8.14 18.80 6.13
C VAL A 115 -8.05 19.45 4.76
N VAL A 116 -7.46 20.64 4.71
CA VAL A 116 -7.10 21.33 3.47
C VAL A 116 -5.58 21.38 3.36
N THR A 117 -5.04 20.99 2.22
CA THR A 117 -3.59 21.11 1.93
C THR A 117 -3.35 21.46 0.46
N GLY A 118 -2.09 21.73 0.12
CA GLY A 118 -1.65 22.03 -1.24
C GLY A 118 -1.13 23.45 -1.34
N GLY A 119 -1.72 24.24 -2.22
CA GLY A 119 -1.34 25.62 -2.47
C GLY A 119 -0.05 25.78 -3.29
N TYR A 120 0.47 24.71 -3.89
CA TYR A 120 1.61 24.81 -4.81
C TYR A 120 1.17 25.25 -6.21
N LYS A 121 2.04 26.03 -6.86
CA LYS A 121 1.77 26.61 -8.17
C LYS A 121 2.08 25.61 -9.29
N LEU A 122 1.13 25.43 -10.19
CA LEU A 122 1.20 24.58 -11.38
C LEU A 122 1.86 25.32 -12.55
N ALA A 123 2.20 24.58 -13.61
CA ALA A 123 2.80 25.14 -14.82
C ALA A 123 1.91 26.18 -15.52
N ASP A 124 0.59 26.07 -15.39
CA ASP A 124 -0.38 27.04 -15.92
C ASP A 124 -0.55 28.30 -15.03
N GLY A 125 0.16 28.34 -13.90
CA GLY A 125 0.11 29.44 -12.94
C GLY A 125 -1.00 29.34 -11.89
N ARG A 126 -1.87 28.32 -11.95
CA ARG A 126 -2.91 28.06 -10.94
C ARG A 126 -2.32 27.33 -9.75
N ARG A 127 -3.04 27.28 -8.63
CA ARG A 127 -2.65 26.53 -7.42
C ARG A 127 -3.57 25.35 -7.20
N LEU A 128 -2.99 24.19 -6.91
CA LEU A 128 -3.75 22.98 -6.59
C LEU A 128 -4.00 22.88 -5.08
N TYR A 129 -5.26 22.62 -4.72
CA TYR A 129 -5.68 22.36 -3.35
C TYR A 129 -6.40 21.00 -3.28
N ALA A 130 -6.18 20.29 -2.18
CA ALA A 130 -6.89 19.07 -1.85
C ALA A 130 -7.59 19.19 -0.50
N PHE A 131 -8.86 18.83 -0.48
CA PHE A 131 -9.69 18.72 0.71
C PHE A 131 -9.87 17.23 0.99
N ALA A 132 -9.62 16.80 2.21
CA ALA A 132 -9.83 15.44 2.65
C ALA A 132 -10.71 15.43 3.89
N LYS A 133 -11.92 14.87 3.74
CA LYS A 133 -12.90 14.71 4.81
C LYS A 133 -12.98 13.25 5.21
N PRO A 134 -12.34 12.84 6.32
CA PRO A 134 -12.52 11.51 6.86
C PRO A 134 -13.86 11.37 7.60
N VAL A 135 -14.55 10.26 7.36
CA VAL A 135 -15.77 9.87 8.05
C VAL A 135 -15.58 8.46 8.58
N VAL A 136 -15.61 8.33 9.90
CA VAL A 136 -15.57 7.03 10.57
C VAL A 136 -16.93 6.33 10.37
N GLN A 137 -16.89 5.09 9.89
CA GLN A 137 -18.06 4.26 9.64
C GLN A 137 -17.83 2.89 10.28
N GLN A 138 -18.91 2.24 10.71
CA GLN A 138 -18.85 0.88 11.20
C GLN A 138 -19.44 -0.06 10.15
N ASN A 139 -18.64 -1.03 9.68
CA ASN A 139 -19.04 -2.00 8.68
C ASN A 139 -18.79 -3.41 9.22
N ASN A 140 -19.85 -4.21 9.39
CA ASN A 140 -19.78 -5.56 9.96
C ASN A 140 -19.05 -5.63 11.32
N GLY A 141 -19.25 -4.63 12.18
CA GLY A 141 -18.62 -4.56 13.50
C GLY A 141 -17.14 -4.14 13.50
N ARG A 142 -16.59 -3.74 12.35
CA ARG A 142 -15.25 -3.19 12.21
C ARG A 142 -15.32 -1.70 11.89
N ASP A 143 -14.44 -0.91 12.50
CA ASP A 143 -14.28 0.51 12.16
C ASP A 143 -13.52 0.65 10.83
N GLU A 144 -14.12 1.39 9.91
CA GLU A 144 -13.55 1.78 8.63
C GLU A 144 -13.55 3.32 8.55
N VAL A 145 -12.60 3.89 7.82
CA VAL A 145 -12.54 5.34 7.58
C VAL A 145 -12.76 5.59 6.10
N MET A 146 -13.90 6.19 5.76
CA MET A 146 -14.17 6.68 4.41
C MET A 146 -13.54 8.06 4.25
N ILE A 147 -12.67 8.22 3.28
CA ILE A 147 -12.04 9.49 2.93
C ILE A 147 -12.76 10.06 1.71
N GLU A 148 -13.42 11.20 1.87
CA GLU A 148 -13.95 11.98 0.75
C GLU A 148 -12.92 13.04 0.34
N GLY A 149 -12.39 12.91 -0.88
CA GLY A 149 -11.47 13.88 -1.46
C GLY A 149 -12.20 14.91 -2.31
N ARG A 150 -11.77 16.18 -2.28
CA ARG A 150 -12.13 17.19 -3.29
C ARG A 150 -10.87 17.88 -3.79
N TYR A 151 -10.72 18.00 -5.09
CA TYR A 151 -9.54 18.57 -5.72
C TYR A 151 -9.95 19.73 -6.60
N LEU A 152 -9.22 20.83 -6.48
CA LEU A 152 -9.53 22.03 -7.23
C LEU A 152 -8.27 22.82 -7.55
N THR A 153 -8.28 23.50 -8.69
CA THR A 153 -7.24 24.46 -9.08
C THR A 153 -7.81 25.87 -9.09
N LEU A 154 -7.08 26.80 -8.48
CA LEU A 154 -7.50 28.20 -8.32
C LEU A 154 -6.48 29.14 -8.93
N THR A 155 -6.92 30.26 -9.50
CA THR A 155 -6.01 31.40 -9.68
C THR A 155 -5.66 32.02 -8.31
N ASP A 156 -4.59 32.83 -8.28
CA ASP A 156 -4.16 33.50 -7.04
C ASP A 156 -5.29 34.41 -6.48
N GLU A 157 -6.07 35.06 -7.35
CA GLU A 157 -7.21 35.90 -6.96
C GLU A 157 -8.36 35.08 -6.35
N ALA A 158 -8.70 33.95 -6.97
CA ALA A 158 -9.75 33.06 -6.47
C ALA A 158 -9.37 32.49 -5.09
N GLY A 159 -8.12 32.04 -4.92
CA GLY A 159 -7.61 31.55 -3.64
C GLY A 159 -7.69 32.61 -2.54
N LYS A 160 -7.25 33.84 -2.82
CA LYS A 160 -7.31 34.96 -1.87
C LYS A 160 -8.74 35.34 -1.49
N SER A 161 -9.71 35.21 -2.40
CA SER A 161 -11.12 35.54 -2.14
C SER A 161 -11.78 34.67 -1.06
N VAL A 162 -11.22 33.48 -0.82
CA VAL A 162 -11.69 32.50 0.18
C VAL A 162 -10.66 32.24 1.29
N GLY A 163 -9.59 33.02 1.36
CA GLY A 163 -8.56 32.88 2.39
C GLY A 163 -7.61 31.68 2.21
N LEU A 164 -7.60 31.01 1.06
CA LEU A 164 -6.68 29.91 0.76
C LEU A 164 -5.26 30.39 0.42
N ASP A 165 -5.03 31.70 0.33
CA ASP A 165 -3.70 32.28 0.11
C ASP A 165 -2.74 32.06 1.29
N THR A 166 -3.24 31.74 2.48
CA THR A 166 -2.44 31.32 3.64
C THR A 166 -1.69 30.01 3.39
N LEU A 167 -2.23 29.14 2.54
CA LEU A 167 -1.65 27.86 2.15
C LEU A 167 -0.75 27.97 0.90
N ALA A 168 -0.67 29.15 0.28
CA ALA A 168 0.10 29.35 -0.93
C ALA A 168 1.61 29.16 -0.66
N THR A 169 2.21 28.19 -1.35
CA THR A 169 3.66 27.95 -1.30
C THR A 169 4.27 27.96 -2.70
N ASN A 170 5.53 28.41 -2.77
CA ASN A 170 6.36 28.30 -3.98
C ASN A 170 7.46 27.25 -3.81
N ALA A 171 7.58 26.66 -2.61
CA ALA A 171 8.55 25.62 -2.36
C ALA A 171 7.99 24.29 -2.88
N ALA A 172 8.80 23.60 -3.69
CA ALA A 172 8.42 22.31 -4.28
C ALA A 172 8.13 21.24 -3.20
N ASN A 173 8.78 21.32 -2.04
CA ASN A 173 8.58 20.39 -0.94
C ASN A 173 8.38 21.15 0.36
N THR A 174 7.17 21.10 0.92
CA THR A 174 6.87 21.68 2.24
C THR A 174 6.29 20.63 3.16
N LEU A 175 6.94 20.44 4.31
CA LEU A 175 6.63 19.36 5.25
C LEU A 175 5.35 19.58 6.06
N GLN A 176 4.80 20.80 6.10
CA GLN A 176 3.62 21.15 6.90
C GLN A 176 2.91 22.41 6.37
N HIS A 177 2.10 22.29 5.31
CA HIS A 177 1.15 23.33 4.91
C HIS A 177 -0.25 22.75 4.76
N GLY A 178 -1.04 22.90 5.81
CA GLY A 178 -2.45 22.55 5.78
C GLY A 178 -3.18 23.13 6.97
N GLU A 179 -4.50 23.20 6.81
CA GLU A 179 -5.43 23.71 7.81
C GLU A 179 -6.51 22.65 8.08
N VAL A 180 -7.09 22.70 9.27
CA VAL A 180 -8.22 21.87 9.66
C VAL A 180 -9.44 22.77 9.77
N TRP A 181 -10.47 22.45 9.00
CA TRP A 181 -11.72 23.19 8.93
C TRP A 181 -12.88 22.35 9.43
N VAL A 182 -13.89 23.02 9.98
CA VAL A 182 -15.18 22.40 10.30
C VAL A 182 -16.01 22.22 9.01
N PRO A 183 -16.96 21.26 8.96
CA PRO A 183 -17.75 20.98 7.76
C PRO A 183 -18.47 22.22 7.18
N GLU A 184 -18.95 23.11 8.04
CA GLU A 184 -19.70 24.30 7.65
C GLU A 184 -18.81 25.33 6.94
N GLU A 185 -17.57 25.47 7.41
CA GLU A 185 -16.56 26.35 6.81
C GLU A 185 -16.17 25.85 5.42
N GLU A 186 -15.89 24.55 5.29
CA GLU A 186 -15.62 23.91 4.00
C GLU A 186 -16.78 24.11 3.03
N GLN A 187 -18.01 23.88 3.48
CA GLN A 187 -19.19 24.03 2.63
C GLN A 187 -19.40 25.49 2.18
N SER A 188 -19.13 26.46 3.07
CA SER A 188 -19.18 27.89 2.75
C SER A 188 -18.17 28.25 1.66
N VAL A 189 -16.90 27.86 1.85
CA VAL A 189 -15.81 28.11 0.88
C VAL A 189 -16.11 27.44 -0.45
N VAL A 190 -16.52 26.17 -0.46
CA VAL A 190 -16.85 25.46 -1.72
C VAL A 190 -18.01 26.12 -2.45
N ASN A 191 -19.04 26.60 -1.73
CA ASN A 191 -20.16 27.31 -2.35
C ASN A 191 -19.72 28.63 -2.99
N GLN A 192 -18.83 29.38 -2.34
CA GLN A 192 -18.26 30.61 -2.88
C GLN A 192 -17.37 30.31 -4.11
N LEU A 193 -16.54 29.28 -4.05
CA LEU A 193 -15.65 28.90 -5.16
C LEU A 193 -16.43 28.48 -6.42
N ARG A 194 -17.61 27.86 -6.28
CA ARG A 194 -18.47 27.47 -7.41
C ARG A 194 -18.91 28.65 -8.28
N THR A 195 -18.99 29.85 -7.72
CA THR A 195 -19.38 31.07 -8.46
C THR A 195 -18.20 32.00 -8.73
N THR A 196 -17.00 31.66 -8.26
CA THR A 196 -15.79 32.47 -8.40
C THR A 196 -15.06 32.14 -9.71
N PRO A 197 -14.83 33.12 -10.61
CA PRO A 197 -14.02 32.91 -11.81
C PRO A 197 -12.59 32.45 -11.47
N GLY A 198 -12.02 31.57 -12.29
CA GLY A 198 -10.68 31.02 -12.05
C GLY A 198 -10.64 29.79 -11.14
N THR A 199 -11.81 29.27 -10.74
CA THR A 199 -11.96 27.98 -10.04
C THR A 199 -12.24 26.85 -11.03
N GLU A 200 -11.55 25.71 -10.86
CA GLU A 200 -11.85 24.46 -11.56
C GLU A 200 -11.87 23.30 -10.59
N PHE A 201 -12.92 22.50 -10.63
CA PHE A 201 -13.05 21.30 -9.81
C PHE A 201 -12.62 20.08 -10.62
N LEU A 202 -11.58 19.40 -10.16
CA LEU A 202 -11.00 18.25 -10.85
C LEU A 202 -11.78 16.97 -10.55
N GLY A 203 -12.26 16.79 -9.31
CA GLY A 203 -12.98 15.58 -8.92
C GLY A 203 -13.35 15.47 -7.45
N TYR A 204 -14.18 14.46 -7.17
CA TYR A 204 -14.74 14.14 -5.85
C TYR A 204 -14.62 12.65 -5.50
N PRO A 205 -13.41 12.06 -5.53
CA PRO A 205 -13.23 10.64 -5.28
C PRO A 205 -13.48 10.29 -3.82
N ARG A 206 -13.82 9.01 -3.60
CA ARG A 206 -13.99 8.44 -2.26
C ARG A 206 -13.26 7.11 -2.18
N ILE A 207 -12.62 6.87 -1.05
CA ILE A 207 -12.02 5.57 -0.74
C ILE A 207 -12.35 5.19 0.70
N THR A 208 -12.44 3.89 0.97
CA THR A 208 -12.60 3.37 2.33
C THR A 208 -11.33 2.63 2.69
N VAL A 209 -10.75 2.97 3.85
CA VAL A 209 -9.51 2.37 4.34
C VAL A 209 -9.69 1.91 5.78
N LEU A 210 -8.94 0.87 6.15
CA LEU A 210 -8.88 0.42 7.53
C LEU A 210 -7.96 1.35 8.34
N PRO A 211 -8.27 1.64 9.61
CA PRO A 211 -7.36 2.34 10.51
C PRO A 211 -5.97 1.67 10.53
N GLY A 212 -4.92 2.48 10.44
CA GLY A 212 -3.51 2.03 10.35
C GLY A 212 -3.06 1.58 8.96
N SER A 213 -3.96 1.49 7.98
CA SER A 213 -3.63 1.17 6.59
C SER A 213 -3.59 2.44 5.73
N SER A 214 -2.73 2.46 4.71
CA SER A 214 -2.70 3.56 3.75
C SER A 214 -3.60 3.30 2.56
N GLY A 215 -4.33 4.33 2.11
CA GLY A 215 -5.01 4.37 0.82
C GLY A 215 -4.40 5.42 -0.09
N THR A 216 -4.65 5.31 -1.39
CA THR A 216 -4.18 6.27 -2.38
C THR A 216 -5.32 6.62 -3.34
N ILE A 217 -5.49 7.91 -3.58
CA ILE A 217 -6.41 8.46 -4.58
C ILE A 217 -5.57 9.07 -5.70
N GLU A 218 -5.85 8.72 -6.94
CA GLU A 218 -5.15 9.22 -8.12
C GLU A 218 -6.13 9.94 -9.05
N ILE A 219 -5.79 11.17 -9.47
CA ILE A 219 -6.53 11.95 -10.47
C ILE A 219 -5.54 12.50 -11.48
N GLY A 220 -5.43 11.85 -12.64
CA GLY A 220 -4.39 12.16 -13.60
C GLY A 220 -3.01 11.94 -12.97
N ASP A 221 -2.19 12.98 -12.93
CA ASP A 221 -0.86 12.95 -12.33
C ASP A 221 -0.85 13.30 -10.83
N ILE A 222 -2.01 13.64 -10.25
CA ILE A 222 -2.13 14.02 -8.84
C ILE A 222 -2.35 12.77 -8.01
N GLN A 223 -1.55 12.60 -6.95
CA GLN A 223 -1.65 11.48 -6.02
C GLN A 223 -1.88 12.00 -4.60
N LEU A 224 -2.91 11.50 -3.93
CA LEU A 224 -3.17 11.75 -2.51
C LEU A 224 -3.07 10.44 -1.73
N LYS A 225 -2.01 10.30 -0.95
CA LYS A 225 -1.86 9.20 0.00
C LYS A 225 -2.45 9.61 1.34
N VAL A 226 -3.23 8.72 1.94
CA VAL A 226 -3.88 8.95 3.24
C VAL A 226 -3.69 7.74 4.13
N THR A 227 -3.37 7.99 5.40
CA THR A 227 -3.19 6.95 6.42
C THR A 227 -3.91 7.39 7.68
N PRO A 228 -5.19 7.02 7.85
CA PRO A 228 -5.92 7.32 9.08
C PRO A 228 -5.53 6.35 10.18
N THR A 229 -5.51 6.83 11.41
CA THR A 229 -5.30 6.04 12.62
C THR A 229 -6.39 6.40 13.62
N LEU A 230 -6.97 5.40 14.27
CA LEU A 230 -7.97 5.59 15.32
C LEU A 230 -7.34 5.19 16.66
N SER A 231 -7.45 6.08 17.64
CA SER A 231 -7.07 5.76 19.01
C SER A 231 -8.16 4.92 19.71
N ALA A 232 -7.83 4.38 20.88
CA ALA A 232 -8.81 3.69 21.73
C ALA A 232 -9.96 4.59 22.21
N THR A 233 -9.80 5.92 22.17
CA THR A 233 -10.84 6.91 22.49
C THR A 233 -11.62 7.38 21.26
N HIS A 234 -11.46 6.69 20.12
CA HIS A 234 -11.99 7.09 18.81
C HIS A 234 -11.52 8.47 18.34
N ALA A 235 -10.39 8.97 18.85
CA ALA A 235 -9.75 10.13 18.25
C ALA A 235 -9.13 9.72 16.91
N LEU A 236 -9.39 10.49 15.87
CA LEU A 236 -8.88 10.23 14.53
C LEU A 236 -7.64 11.09 14.29
N SER A 237 -6.52 10.45 13.94
CA SER A 237 -5.35 11.14 13.40
C SER A 237 -5.18 10.74 11.94
N LEU A 238 -5.01 11.74 11.07
CA LEU A 238 -4.87 11.56 9.64
C LEU A 238 -3.49 12.05 9.21
N GLU A 239 -2.69 11.14 8.65
CA GLU A 239 -1.53 11.52 7.83
C GLU A 239 -1.96 11.58 6.36
N LEU A 240 -1.65 12.69 5.72
CA LEU A 240 -2.01 12.97 4.33
C LEU A 240 -0.78 13.46 3.59
N ARG A 241 -0.60 12.97 2.37
CA ARG A 241 0.49 13.36 1.49
C ARG A 241 -0.06 13.60 0.09
N LEU A 242 -0.04 14.83 -0.34
CA LEU A 242 -0.44 15.26 -1.67
C LEU A 242 0.82 15.41 -2.53
N GLU A 243 0.85 14.73 -3.67
CA GLU A 243 1.96 14.74 -4.63
C GLU A 243 1.46 15.12 -6.02
N GLN A 244 2.27 15.90 -6.73
CA GLN A 244 2.13 16.13 -8.16
C GLN A 244 3.53 16.17 -8.81
N PRO A 245 3.81 15.33 -9.82
CA PRO A 245 5.02 15.44 -10.61
C PRO A 245 5.16 16.84 -11.21
N LEU A 246 6.34 17.42 -11.13
CA LEU A 246 6.64 18.65 -11.83
C LEU A 246 6.58 18.34 -13.33
N GLN A 247 5.59 18.88 -14.02
CA GLN A 247 5.56 18.83 -15.48
C GLN A 247 6.57 19.84 -15.99
N ASP A 248 7.43 19.41 -16.92
CA ASP A 248 8.28 20.34 -17.65
C ASP A 248 7.40 21.41 -18.29
N PRO A 249 7.78 22.70 -18.20
CA PRO A 249 7.04 23.73 -18.90
C PRO A 249 6.99 23.37 -20.39
N PRO A 250 5.82 23.52 -21.04
CA PRO A 250 5.71 23.22 -22.46
C PRO A 250 6.80 23.98 -23.22
N ALA A 251 7.52 23.28 -24.10
CA ALA A 251 8.61 23.87 -24.87
C ALA A 251 8.12 25.17 -25.53
N PRO A 252 8.90 26.27 -25.49
CA PRO A 252 8.46 27.53 -26.04
C PRO A 252 8.06 27.32 -27.51
N VAL A 253 6.79 27.59 -27.84
CA VAL A 253 6.31 27.50 -29.21
C VAL A 253 7.14 28.47 -30.03
N ALA A 254 7.97 27.94 -30.94
CA ALA A 254 8.78 28.75 -31.83
C ALA A 254 7.84 29.70 -32.58
N LYS A 255 8.05 31.01 -32.40
CA LYS A 255 7.30 32.02 -33.14
C LYS A 255 7.62 31.85 -34.63
N PRO A 256 6.61 31.73 -35.51
CA PRO A 256 6.82 31.68 -36.95
C PRO A 256 7.42 32.98 -37.50
#